data_AF-A0A7M7T0J1-F1
#
_entry.id   AF-A0A7M7T0J1-F1
#
_cell.length_a   1.000
_cell.length_b   1.000
_cell.length_c   1.000
_cell.angle_alpha   90.00
_cell.angle_beta   90.00
_cell.angle_gamma   90.00
#
_symmetry.space_group_name_H-M   'P 1'
#
loop_
_entity.id
_entity.type
_entity.pdbx_description
1 polymer ?
#
loop_
_entity_poly.entity_id
_entity_poly.type
_entity_poly.pdbx_seq_one_letter_code
_entity_poly.pdbx_strand_id
1 'polypeptide(L)'
;MGSMSLNVFTDNVFNPEDAEKVTNEHIKNLSKLLGINHFDPICEAFNFDRNISLNLLDSNDSNYNATYEQLLSGWKSGKKLNDLDELLKESGIRLTSSYKKNNQQ
;
A
#
# COMPACT_ATOMS: atom_id res chain seq x y z
N MET A 1 43.34 29.57 8.63
CA MET A 1 43.06 28.53 7.62
C MET A 1 41.71 27.94 7.97
N GLY A 2 40.77 28.01 7.04
CA GLY A 2 39.32 28.00 7.32
C GLY A 2 38.76 26.65 7.72
N SER A 3 37.80 26.69 8.65
CA SER A 3 36.86 25.60 8.92
C SER A 3 36.16 25.19 7.63
N MET A 4 36.31 23.93 7.23
CA MET A 4 35.45 23.33 6.23
C MET A 4 34.15 22.92 6.93
N SER A 5 33.09 23.68 6.68
CA SER A 5 31.74 23.26 7.06
C SER A 5 31.35 22.07 6.20
N LEU A 6 31.19 20.91 6.83
CA LEU A 6 30.73 19.68 6.21
C LEU A 6 29.20 19.79 6.02
N ASN A 7 28.75 20.28 4.88
CA ASN A 7 27.33 20.21 4.50
C ASN A 7 27.00 18.78 4.03
N VAL A 8 26.70 17.91 5.00
CA VAL A 8 26.04 16.63 4.72
C VAL A 8 24.57 16.93 4.46
N PHE A 9 24.22 17.24 3.21
CA PHE A 9 22.85 17.13 2.72
C PHE A 9 22.59 15.64 2.45
N THR A 10 22.30 14.88 3.51
CA THR A 10 21.52 13.67 3.33
C THR A 10 20.10 14.12 2.98
N ASP A 11 19.81 14.17 1.69
CA ASP A 11 18.48 14.30 1.08
C ASP A 11 17.62 13.06 1.36
N ASN A 12 17.60 12.62 2.62
CA ASN A 12 16.57 11.71 3.10
C ASN A 12 15.37 12.61 3.38
N VAL A 13 14.63 12.97 2.32
CA VAL A 13 13.34 13.62 2.43
C VAL A 13 12.44 12.65 3.20
N PHE A 14 12.46 12.75 4.52
CA PHE A 14 11.57 12.05 5.41
C PHE A 14 10.20 12.65 5.15
N ASN A 15 9.43 12.02 4.27
CA ASN A 15 8.03 12.34 4.13
C ASN A 15 7.33 11.84 5.39
N PRO A 16 6.81 12.72 6.26
CA PRO A 16 6.17 12.29 7.50
C PRO A 16 4.96 11.38 7.24
N GLU A 17 4.32 11.51 6.07
CA GLU A 17 3.25 10.63 5.60
C GLU A 17 3.72 9.17 5.45
N ASP A 18 4.98 8.93 5.07
CA ASP A 18 5.52 7.56 4.90
C ASP A 18 5.77 6.84 6.25
N ALA A 19 5.91 7.61 7.33
CA ALA A 19 5.95 7.09 8.69
C ALA A 19 4.56 6.82 9.29
N GLU A 20 3.48 7.28 8.63
CA GLU A 20 2.10 7.09 9.09
C GLU A 20 1.68 5.62 8.99
N LYS A 21 0.84 5.18 9.93
CA LYS A 21 0.26 3.83 9.90
C LYS A 21 -0.76 3.70 8.78
N VAL A 22 -0.87 2.52 8.18
CA VAL A 22 -1.92 2.24 7.20
C VAL A 22 -3.29 2.28 7.90
N THR A 23 -4.17 3.19 7.45
CA THR A 23 -5.53 3.34 7.94
C THR A 23 -6.51 2.52 7.09
N ASN A 24 -7.74 2.32 7.60
CA ASN A 24 -8.83 1.74 6.79
C ASN A 24 -9.14 2.59 5.55
N GLU A 25 -8.96 3.91 5.65
CA GLU A 25 -9.24 4.81 4.54
C GLU A 25 -8.21 4.67 3.42
N HIS A 26 -6.93 4.53 3.76
CA HIS A 26 -5.89 4.19 2.79
C HIS A 26 -6.22 2.91 2.02
N ILE A 27 -6.66 1.87 2.74
CA ILE A 27 -7.06 0.59 2.13
C ILE A 27 -8.28 0.76 1.24
N LYS A 28 -9.29 1.48 1.69
CA LYS A 28 -10.51 1.73 0.92
C LYS A 28 -10.23 2.52 -0.35
N ASN A 29 -9.35 3.52 -0.27
CA ASN A 29 -8.94 4.29 -1.44
C ASN A 29 -8.10 3.44 -2.40
N LEU A 30 -7.16 2.66 -1.88
CA LEU A 30 -6.34 1.74 -2.65
C LEU A 30 -7.20 0.68 -3.37
N SER A 31 -8.15 0.06 -2.68
CA SER A 31 -9.00 -1.01 -3.21
C SER A 31 -9.88 -0.54 -4.39
N LYS A 32 -10.24 0.75 -4.43
CA LYS A 32 -10.93 1.35 -5.59
C LYS A 32 -10.03 1.57 -6.81
N LEU A 33 -8.73 1.73 -6.61
CA LEU A 33 -7.75 1.90 -7.69
C LEU A 33 -7.31 0.56 -8.30
N LEU A 34 -7.49 -0.53 -7.55
CA LEU A 34 -7.08 -1.86 -7.95
C LEU A 34 -8.19 -2.55 -8.77
N GLY A 35 -7.91 -2.75 -10.06
CA GLY A 35 -8.70 -3.64 -10.92
C GLY A 35 -8.34 -5.14 -10.82
N ILE A 36 -9.05 -5.95 -11.62
CA ILE A 36 -8.85 -7.39 -11.78
C ILE A 36 -7.40 -7.77 -12.14
N ASN A 37 -6.75 -6.99 -13.00
CA ASN A 37 -5.38 -7.26 -13.48
C ASN A 37 -4.32 -7.14 -12.38
N HIS A 38 -4.67 -6.60 -11.21
CA HIS A 38 -3.74 -6.43 -10.09
C HIS A 38 -3.84 -7.56 -9.05
N PHE A 39 -4.77 -8.50 -9.23
CA PHE A 39 -5.10 -9.46 -8.19
C PHE A 39 -3.96 -10.44 -7.91
N ASP A 40 -3.48 -11.14 -8.94
CA ASP A 40 -2.35 -12.06 -8.78
C ASP A 40 -1.08 -11.32 -8.31
N PRO A 41 -0.67 -10.17 -8.89
CA PRO A 41 0.50 -9.41 -8.39
C PRO A 41 0.39 -8.96 -6.92
N ILE A 42 -0.79 -8.58 -6.44
CA ILE A 42 -1.00 -8.24 -5.02
C ILE A 42 -0.91 -9.48 -4.16
N CYS A 43 -1.53 -10.59 -4.57
CA CYS A 43 -1.44 -11.81 -3.79
C CYS A 43 0.02 -12.26 -3.63
N GLU A 44 0.82 -12.14 -4.70
CA GLU A 44 2.24 -12.47 -4.67
C GLU A 44 3.05 -11.53 -3.77
N ALA A 45 2.97 -10.21 -3.98
CA ALA A 45 3.78 -9.25 -3.21
C ALA A 45 3.44 -9.24 -1.72
N PHE A 46 2.16 -9.37 -1.36
CA PHE A 46 1.73 -9.39 0.03
C PHE A 46 1.79 -10.79 0.65
N ASN A 47 2.25 -11.79 -0.11
CA ASN A 47 2.33 -13.19 0.28
C ASN A 47 1.00 -13.74 0.81
N PHE A 48 -0.10 -13.36 0.15
CA PHE A 48 -1.42 -13.92 0.41
C PHE A 48 -1.54 -15.29 -0.24
N ASP A 49 -2.13 -16.25 0.47
CA ASP A 49 -2.41 -17.56 -0.11
C ASP A 49 -3.42 -17.43 -1.24
N ARG A 50 -2.99 -17.80 -2.45
CA ARG A 50 -3.79 -17.64 -3.67
C ARG A 50 -5.12 -18.37 -3.61
N ASN A 51 -5.20 -19.56 -3.01
CA ASN A 51 -6.45 -20.31 -2.92
C ASN A 51 -7.41 -19.64 -1.94
N ILE A 52 -6.91 -19.17 -0.80
CA ILE A 52 -7.71 -18.43 0.18
C ILE A 52 -8.21 -17.11 -0.45
N SER A 53 -7.36 -16.38 -1.17
CA SER A 53 -7.74 -15.14 -1.84
C SER A 53 -8.77 -15.38 -2.94
N LEU A 54 -8.65 -16.45 -3.74
CA LEU A 54 -9.66 -16.80 -4.75
C LEU A 54 -11.00 -17.20 -4.13
N ASN A 55 -10.98 -17.97 -3.04
CA ASN A 55 -12.21 -18.33 -2.31
C ASN A 55 -12.88 -17.10 -1.69
N LEU A 56 -12.09 -16.13 -1.23
CA LEU A 56 -12.60 -14.86 -0.74
C LEU A 56 -13.23 -14.03 -1.86
N LEU A 57 -12.59 -13.99 -3.04
CA LEU A 57 -13.13 -13.32 -4.22
C LEU A 57 -14.47 -13.93 -4.66
N ASP A 58 -14.56 -15.26 -4.64
CA ASP A 58 -15.81 -15.99 -4.92
C ASP A 58 -16.89 -15.67 -3.87
N SER A 59 -16.53 -15.67 -2.59
CA SER A 59 -17.43 -15.29 -1.48
C SER A 59 -17.90 -13.84 -1.55
N ASN A 60 -17.19 -12.99 -2.29
CA ASN A 60 -17.53 -11.58 -2.54
C ASN A 60 -18.17 -11.38 -3.92
N ASP A 61 -18.70 -12.42 -4.58
CA ASP A 61 -19.35 -12.34 -5.90
C ASP A 61 -18.45 -11.72 -6.98
N SER A 62 -17.15 -12.06 -6.98
CA SER A 62 -16.14 -11.47 -7.86
C SER A 62 -15.95 -9.95 -7.69
N ASN A 63 -16.33 -9.39 -6.53
CA ASN A 63 -16.08 -8.00 -6.20
C ASN A 63 -14.63 -7.81 -5.73
N TYR A 64 -13.76 -7.45 -6.67
CA TYR A 64 -12.34 -7.20 -6.41
C TYR A 64 -12.11 -6.10 -5.37
N ASN A 65 -12.89 -5.02 -5.39
CA ASN A 65 -12.73 -3.93 -4.43
C ASN A 65 -12.97 -4.42 -2.99
N ALA A 66 -14.10 -5.09 -2.73
CA ALA A 66 -14.39 -5.66 -1.41
C ALA A 66 -13.34 -6.70 -0.98
N THR A 67 -12.85 -7.49 -1.93
CA THR A 67 -11.82 -8.51 -1.69
C THR A 67 -10.49 -7.88 -1.28
N TYR A 68 -10.04 -6.85 -1.97
CA TYR A 68 -8.84 -6.10 -1.59
C TYR A 68 -9.00 -5.44 -0.22
N GLU A 69 -10.16 -4.85 0.07
CA GLU A 69 -10.42 -4.24 1.38
C GLU A 69 -10.24 -5.26 2.51
N GLN A 70 -10.75 -6.48 2.35
CA GLN A 70 -10.62 -7.53 3.35
C GLN A 70 -9.19 -8.07 3.48
N LEU A 71 -8.52 -8.37 2.36
CA LEU A 71 -7.14 -8.87 2.37
C LEU A 71 -6.18 -7.86 3.01
N LEU A 72 -6.23 -6.61 2.56
CA LEU A 72 -5.35 -5.55 3.05
C LEU A 72 -5.70 -5.14 4.48
N SER A 73 -6.98 -5.25 4.90
CA SER A 73 -7.39 -5.01 6.29
C SER A 73 -6.77 -6.02 7.26
N GLY A 74 -6.56 -7.26 6.82
CA GLY A 74 -5.83 -8.27 7.59
C GLY A 74 -4.33 -7.96 7.67
N TRP A 75 -3.74 -7.44 6.59
CA TRP A 75 -2.31 -7.15 6.50
C TRP A 75 -1.86 -5.89 7.26
N LYS A 76 -2.68 -4.83 7.29
CA LYS A 76 -2.27 -3.48 7.77
C LYS A 76 -1.82 -3.35 9.23
N SER A 77 -2.03 -4.36 10.08
CA SER A 77 -1.77 -4.24 11.51
C SER A 77 -0.28 -3.97 11.79
N GLY A 78 0.02 -2.80 12.35
CA GLY A 78 1.40 -2.37 12.63
C GLY A 78 2.21 -1.95 11.40
N LYS A 79 1.60 -1.91 10.21
CA LYS A 79 2.25 -1.52 8.95
C LYS A 79 2.17 -0.02 8.72
N LYS A 80 3.22 0.51 8.08
CA LYS A 80 3.34 1.92 7.68
C LYS A 80 2.98 2.09 6.21
N LEU A 81 2.66 3.31 5.82
CA LEU A 81 2.43 3.67 4.43
C LEU A 81 3.65 3.37 3.54
N ASN A 82 4.89 3.53 4.06
CA ASN A 82 6.08 3.13 3.31
C ASN A 82 6.10 1.62 3.01
N ASP A 83 5.73 0.77 3.97
CA ASP A 83 5.68 -0.69 3.76
C ASP A 83 4.67 -1.03 2.65
N LEU A 84 3.55 -0.31 2.61
CA LEU A 84 2.52 -0.49 1.58
C LEU A 84 3.05 -0.05 0.20
N ASP A 85 3.73 1.09 0.14
CA ASP A 85 4.30 1.64 -1.09
C ASP A 85 5.41 0.76 -1.67
N GLU A 86 6.25 0.16 -0.81
CA GLU A 86 7.29 -0.78 -1.22
C GLU A 86 6.67 -2.03 -1.88
N LEU A 87 5.65 -2.63 -1.25
CA LEU A 87 4.97 -3.81 -1.82
C LEU A 87 4.21 -3.50 -3.12
N LEU A 88 3.61 -2.31 -3.23
CA LEU A 88 2.97 -1.87 -4.48
C LEU A 88 4.00 -1.69 -5.61
N LYS A 89 5.21 -1.20 -5.29
CA LYS A 89 6.31 -1.12 -6.25
C LYS A 89 6.83 -2.50 -6.64
N GLU A 90 6.99 -3.41 -5.67
CA GLU A 90 7.44 -4.79 -5.90
C GLU A 90 6.47 -5.59 -6.78
N SER A 91 5.15 -5.40 -6.58
CA SER A 91 4.11 -5.97 -7.45
C SER A 91 4.06 -5.35 -8.85
N GLY A 92 4.90 -4.36 -9.15
CA GLY A 92 4.91 -3.65 -10.43
C GLY A 92 3.72 -2.72 -10.64
N ILE A 93 2.92 -2.48 -9.60
CA ILE A 93 1.70 -1.68 -9.67
C ILE A 93 2.07 -0.21 -9.49
N ARG A 94 1.93 0.56 -10.57
CA ARG A 94 2.15 2.01 -10.56
C ARG A 94 0.83 2.73 -10.30
N LEU A 95 0.51 2.93 -9.03
CA LEU A 95 -0.62 3.77 -8.63
C LEU A 95 -0.18 5.22 -8.39
N THR A 96 -1.13 6.13 -8.55
CA THR A 96 -0.95 7.50 -8.06
C THR A 96 -1.02 7.49 -6.53
N SER A 97 -0.26 8.37 -5.85
CA SER A 97 -0.29 8.52 -4.39
C SER A 97 -1.62 9.05 -3.83
N SER A 98 -2.67 9.12 -4.65
CA SER A 98 -4.01 9.55 -4.26
C SER A 98 -4.63 8.67 -3.17
N TYR A 99 -4.20 7.42 -3.06
CA TYR A 99 -4.67 6.51 -2.02
C TYR A 99 -4.17 6.90 -0.62
N LYS A 100 -3.05 7.63 -0.51
CA LYS A 100 -2.49 8.11 0.76
C LYS A 100 -3.26 9.28 1.38
N LYS A 101 -4.23 9.83 0.66
CA LYS A 101 -5.06 10.92 1.18
C LYS A 101 -6.04 10.34 2.19
N ASN A 102 -5.87 10.68 3.46
CA ASN A 102 -6.98 10.64 4.41
C ASN A 102 -7.94 11.79 4.00
N ASN A 103 -9.19 11.47 3.68
CA ASN A 103 -10.26 12.44 3.57
C ASN A 103 -10.57 12.97 4.99
N GLN A 104 -9.66 13.76 5.55
CA GLN A 104 -10.01 14.69 6.60
C GLN A 104 -10.74 15.87 5.95
N GLN A 105 -12.07 15.74 5.82
CA GLN A 105 -12.98 16.89 5.76
C GLN A 105 -13.58 17.12 7.13
#